data_AF-A0A852BRE1-F1
#
_entry.id   AF-A0A852BRE1-F1
#
_cell.length_a   1.000
_cell.length_b   1.000
_cell.length_c   1.000
_cell.angle_alpha   90.00
_cell.angle_beta   90.00
_cell.angle_gamma   90.00
#
_symmetry.space_group_name_H-M   'P 1'
#
loop_
_entity.id
_entity.type
_entity.pdbx_description
1 polymer ?
#
loop_
_entity_poly.entity_id
_entity_poly.type
_entity_poly.pdbx_seq_one_letter_code
_entity_poly.pdbx_strand_id
1 'polypeptide(L)'
;VPTLGRALGACSTPACRAVLGDPPPMPTSPPPPLTPPQWALLTQLLHHDPDAPHSGAVLAPDGTTLTLGPLLAGIEVGLKRASGWHHPTLEPGLDPLLAVTISEALATSYLLAGTVGTNLTTLGPDGCWDDVDAPQNYTLLAPTSPIPDALANGAMDGVLLGAHLAQGPNPPLAELLRVYYGTGAGTELGRVPSSARRREFGALVGAQKLEEEVVAMLEVLRVMPTTQELLEGMGQEEVVGIGRRAAKDFLEVYVECPAIISRCTWGARPYRGTPTLLTLPLASVYIHHTFEPSAPCANFTSCARAMRSMQSFHQDARGWDDIGY
;
A
#
# COMPACT_ATOMS: atom_id res chain seq x y z
N VAL A 1 15.13 -14.10 3.39
CA VAL A 1 14.77 -12.72 2.94
C VAL A 1 13.80 -12.04 3.91
N PRO A 2 12.67 -12.62 4.34
CA PRO A 2 11.76 -11.92 5.26
C PRO A 2 12.40 -11.61 6.63
N THR A 3 13.12 -12.60 7.19
CA THR A 3 13.95 -12.42 8.40
C THR A 3 15.01 -11.33 8.25
N LEU A 4 15.60 -11.20 7.05
CA LEU A 4 16.54 -10.14 6.74
C LEU A 4 15.84 -8.78 6.67
N GLY A 5 14.63 -8.74 6.08
CA GLY A 5 13.83 -7.52 6.05
C GLY A 5 13.45 -7.06 7.45
N ARG A 6 13.08 -7.96 8.35
CA ARG A 6 12.89 -7.63 9.77
C ARG A 6 14.13 -7.11 10.45
N ALA A 7 15.30 -7.70 10.18
CA ALA A 7 16.58 -7.20 10.68
C ALA A 7 16.87 -5.77 10.22
N LEU A 8 16.33 -5.39 9.06
CA LEU A 8 16.50 -4.07 8.43
C LEU A 8 15.40 -3.06 8.78
N GLY A 9 14.38 -3.47 9.54
CA GLY A 9 13.33 -2.58 10.03
C GLY A 9 11.97 -2.73 9.36
N ALA A 10 11.79 -3.65 8.41
CA ALA A 10 10.55 -3.80 7.62
C ALA A 10 9.26 -4.04 8.45
N CYS A 11 9.40 -4.52 9.69
CA CYS A 11 8.28 -4.81 10.60
C CYS A 11 8.78 -4.67 12.04
N SER A 12 8.66 -3.46 12.59
CA SER A 12 9.25 -3.05 13.88
C SER A 12 8.24 -2.49 14.87
N THR A 13 6.97 -2.40 14.48
CA THR A 13 5.85 -1.92 15.28
C THR A 13 5.58 -2.84 16.49
N PRO A 14 4.88 -2.36 17.53
CA PRO A 14 4.46 -3.18 18.65
C PRO A 14 3.74 -4.48 18.25
N ALA A 15 2.77 -4.45 17.33
CA ALA A 15 2.11 -5.69 16.91
C ALA A 15 3.05 -6.61 16.11
N CYS A 16 3.92 -6.06 15.27
CA CYS A 16 4.98 -6.82 14.61
C CYS A 16 5.82 -7.61 15.62
N ARG A 17 6.23 -6.98 16.73
CA ARG A 17 7.01 -7.66 17.77
C ARG A 17 6.19 -8.66 18.56
N ALA A 18 4.93 -8.33 18.87
CA ALA A 18 4.03 -9.22 19.57
C ALA A 18 3.74 -10.50 18.78
N VAL A 19 3.58 -10.39 17.45
CA VAL A 19 3.28 -11.51 16.56
C VAL A 19 4.53 -12.27 16.14
N LEU A 20 5.57 -11.57 15.67
CA LEU A 20 6.75 -12.20 15.03
C LEU A 20 7.97 -12.31 15.96
N GLY A 21 7.89 -11.78 17.18
CA GLY A 21 8.98 -11.66 18.15
C GLY A 21 9.87 -10.45 17.91
N ASP A 22 10.94 -10.30 18.69
CA ASP A 22 11.94 -9.26 18.44
C ASP A 22 12.70 -9.49 17.13
N PRO A 23 13.01 -8.42 16.37
CA PRO A 23 13.77 -8.55 15.14
C PRO A 23 15.16 -9.12 15.43
N PRO A 24 15.69 -9.98 14.54
CA PRO A 24 17.07 -10.44 14.66
C PRO A 24 18.04 -9.25 14.50
N PRO A 25 19.27 -9.35 15.04
CA PRO A 25 20.26 -8.29 14.89
C PRO A 25 20.58 -8.03 13.41
N MET A 26 20.73 -6.75 13.07
CA MET A 26 21.10 -6.32 11.73
C MET A 26 22.50 -6.86 11.36
N PRO A 27 22.67 -7.48 10.18
CA PRO A 27 23.99 -7.89 9.70
C PRO A 27 24.95 -6.70 9.58
N THR A 28 26.18 -6.88 10.05
CA THR A 28 27.22 -5.83 9.99
C THR A 28 27.87 -5.70 8.60
N SER A 29 27.62 -6.66 7.70
CA SER A 29 28.13 -6.67 6.33
C SER A 29 27.10 -7.27 5.36
N PRO A 30 27.19 -6.95 4.05
CA PRO A 30 26.29 -7.50 3.03
C PRO A 30 26.31 -9.03 3.04
N PRO A 31 25.15 -9.71 3.25
CA PRO A 31 25.10 -11.16 3.11
C PRO A 31 25.23 -11.54 1.63
N PRO A 32 26.06 -12.53 1.26
CA PRO A 32 26.13 -13.02 -0.12
C PRO A 32 24.75 -13.48 -0.61
N PRO A 33 24.37 -13.20 -1.88
CA PRO A 33 25.18 -12.63 -2.96
C PRO A 33 25.08 -11.09 -3.10
N LEU A 34 24.59 -10.36 -2.09
CA LEU A 34 24.39 -8.91 -2.21
C LEU A 34 25.72 -8.16 -2.28
N THR A 35 25.85 -7.31 -3.29
CA THR A 35 26.95 -6.35 -3.39
C THR A 35 26.76 -5.19 -2.39
N PRO A 36 27.83 -4.46 -2.00
CA PRO A 36 27.68 -3.32 -1.08
C PRO A 36 26.66 -2.26 -1.53
N PRO A 37 26.59 -1.86 -2.82
CA PRO A 37 25.55 -0.93 -3.28
C PRO A 37 24.12 -1.50 -3.14
N GLN A 38 23.92 -2.78 -3.47
CA GLN A 38 22.62 -3.44 -3.32
C GLN A 38 22.20 -3.54 -1.85
N TRP A 39 23.17 -3.80 -0.96
CA TRP A 39 22.92 -3.83 0.48
C TRP A 39 22.54 -2.46 1.05
N ALA A 40 23.24 -1.40 0.63
CA ALA A 40 22.91 -0.04 1.02
C ALA A 40 21.49 0.34 0.57
N LEU A 41 21.14 0.06 -0.69
CA LEU A 41 19.80 0.28 -1.22
C LEU A 41 18.74 -0.51 -0.44
N LEU A 42 18.96 -1.80 -0.19
CA LEU A 42 18.01 -2.63 0.54
C LEU A 42 17.81 -2.13 1.98
N THR A 43 18.88 -1.71 2.64
CA THR A 43 18.83 -1.15 4.00
C THR A 43 17.99 0.12 4.01
N GLN A 44 18.20 1.01 3.04
CA GLN A 44 17.43 2.25 2.93
C GLN A 44 15.94 1.96 2.62
N LEU A 45 15.64 1.01 1.74
CA LEU A 45 14.26 0.67 1.37
C LEU A 45 13.48 -0.02 2.49
N LEU A 46 14.17 -0.69 3.42
CA LEU A 46 13.52 -1.44 4.50
C LEU A 46 13.59 -0.74 5.86
N HIS A 47 14.29 0.39 5.91
CA HIS A 47 14.31 1.23 7.10
C HIS A 47 12.91 1.77 7.36
N HIS A 48 12.39 1.50 8.55
CA HIS A 48 11.12 2.04 8.99
C HIS A 48 11.34 3.33 9.76
N ASP A 49 10.76 4.40 9.23
CA ASP A 49 10.66 5.70 9.88
C ASP A 49 9.17 6.00 10.13
N PRO A 50 8.70 6.04 11.39
CA PRO A 50 7.32 6.39 11.72
C PRO A 50 6.90 7.78 11.22
N ASP A 51 7.84 8.72 11.11
CA ASP A 51 7.59 10.08 10.64
C ASP A 51 7.59 10.18 9.10
N ALA A 52 8.14 9.16 8.43
CA ALA A 52 8.15 9.02 6.98
C ALA A 52 7.66 7.61 6.55
N PRO A 53 6.36 7.29 6.75
CA PRO A 53 5.79 5.97 6.47
C PRO A 53 5.78 5.59 4.97
N HIS A 54 6.06 6.56 4.10
CA HIS A 54 6.28 6.36 2.66
C HIS A 54 7.73 5.99 2.30
N SER A 55 8.66 6.05 3.26
CA SER A 55 10.03 5.56 3.09
C SER A 55 10.01 4.08 2.70
N GLY A 56 10.85 3.71 1.74
CA GLY A 56 10.80 2.36 1.17
C GLY A 56 9.69 2.13 0.16
N ALA A 57 9.06 3.20 -0.34
CA ALA A 57 8.19 3.16 -1.50
C ALA A 57 8.94 2.66 -2.75
N VAL A 58 8.24 1.87 -3.57
CA VAL A 58 8.71 1.34 -4.85
C VAL A 58 7.59 1.48 -5.87
N LEU A 59 7.94 1.93 -7.08
CA LEU A 59 7.02 1.95 -8.21
C LEU A 59 6.82 0.52 -8.76
N ALA A 60 5.59 0.03 -8.72
CA ALA A 60 5.24 -1.25 -9.31
C ALA A 60 5.04 -1.15 -10.83
N PRO A 61 5.20 -2.26 -11.59
CA PRO A 61 5.02 -2.28 -13.05
C PRO A 61 3.62 -1.89 -13.57
N ASP A 62 2.63 -1.85 -12.69
CA ASP A 62 1.27 -1.41 -12.97
C ASP A 62 1.04 0.09 -12.74
N GLY A 63 2.07 0.81 -12.28
CA GLY A 63 2.06 2.24 -12.05
C GLY A 63 1.66 2.66 -10.65
N THR A 64 1.26 1.70 -9.80
CA THR A 64 0.98 2.00 -8.40
C THR A 64 2.27 2.02 -7.58
N THR A 65 2.28 2.80 -6.51
CA THR A 65 3.38 2.83 -5.55
C THR A 65 3.02 1.98 -4.34
N LEU A 66 4.00 1.24 -3.79
CA LEU A 66 3.82 0.46 -2.58
C LEU A 66 5.06 0.46 -1.69
N THR A 67 4.91 0.30 -0.39
CA THR A 67 6.06 0.14 0.53
C THR A 67 6.37 -1.33 0.79
N LEU A 68 7.66 -1.65 0.92
CA LEU A 68 8.11 -3.03 1.09
C LEU A 68 7.93 -3.59 2.50
N GLY A 69 7.79 -2.75 3.52
CA GLY A 69 7.71 -3.17 4.93
C GLY A 69 6.55 -4.14 5.21
N PRO A 70 5.29 -3.67 5.11
CA PRO A 70 4.11 -4.50 5.30
C PRO A 70 4.04 -5.69 4.34
N LEU A 71 4.51 -5.51 3.09
CA LEU A 71 4.62 -6.57 2.09
C LEU A 71 5.47 -7.75 2.59
N LEU A 72 6.68 -7.46 3.06
CA LEU A 72 7.60 -8.48 3.58
C LEU A 72 7.13 -9.08 4.90
N ALA A 73 6.45 -8.29 5.75
CA ALA A 73 5.85 -8.77 6.99
C ALA A 73 4.79 -9.86 6.73
N GLY A 74 3.88 -9.60 5.79
CA GLY A 74 2.87 -10.58 5.37
C GLY A 74 3.47 -11.85 4.76
N ILE A 75 4.49 -11.70 3.91
CA ILE A 75 5.25 -12.84 3.35
C ILE A 75 5.90 -13.68 4.47
N GLU A 76 6.48 -13.05 5.49
CA GLU A 76 7.06 -13.78 6.63
C GLU A 76 6.02 -14.62 7.36
N VAL A 77 4.87 -14.02 7.69
CA VAL A 77 3.76 -14.71 8.36
C VAL A 77 3.30 -15.90 7.53
N GLY A 78 3.12 -15.72 6.21
CA GLY A 78 2.72 -16.80 5.30
C GLY A 78 3.68 -17.98 5.31
N LEU A 79 4.99 -17.71 5.18
CA LEU A 79 6.03 -18.75 5.21
C LEU A 79 6.13 -19.46 6.57
N LYS A 80 5.97 -18.72 7.67
CA LYS A 80 5.92 -19.29 9.01
C LYS A 80 4.72 -20.24 9.15
N ARG A 81 3.52 -19.81 8.74
CA ARG A 81 2.30 -20.66 8.76
C ARG A 81 2.48 -21.95 7.98
N ALA A 82 3.04 -21.87 6.77
CA ALA A 82 3.33 -23.05 5.95
C ALA A 82 4.30 -24.04 6.62
N SER A 83 5.15 -23.54 7.53
CA SER A 83 6.11 -24.35 8.28
C SER A 83 5.53 -24.92 9.59
N GLY A 84 4.22 -24.80 9.83
CA GLY A 84 3.58 -25.24 11.07
C GLY A 84 3.86 -24.34 12.28
N TRP A 85 4.25 -23.08 12.04
CA TRP A 85 4.47 -22.12 13.12
C TRP A 85 3.20 -21.87 13.93
N HIS A 86 3.32 -22.01 15.24
CA HIS A 86 2.28 -21.65 16.19
C HIS A 86 2.52 -20.20 16.61
N HIS A 87 1.59 -19.33 16.26
CA HIS A 87 1.67 -17.92 16.64
C HIS A 87 1.38 -17.74 18.13
N PRO A 88 1.94 -16.73 18.80
CA PRO A 88 1.57 -16.38 20.17
C PRO A 88 0.06 -16.12 20.23
N THR A 89 -0.62 -16.70 21.21
CA THR A 89 -2.02 -16.34 21.52
C THR A 89 -2.05 -14.91 22.05
N LEU A 90 -2.46 -13.99 21.19
CA LEU A 90 -2.83 -12.63 21.59
C LEU A 90 -4.28 -12.66 22.05
N GLU A 91 -4.58 -11.94 23.12
CA GLU A 91 -5.94 -11.76 23.64
C GLU A 91 -6.29 -10.28 23.53
N PRO A 92 -7.36 -9.91 22.77
CA PRO A 92 -8.19 -10.78 21.94
C PRO A 92 -7.43 -11.36 20.73
N GLY A 93 -7.92 -12.50 20.23
CA GLY A 93 -7.33 -13.18 19.07
C GLY A 93 -7.27 -12.28 17.83
N LEU A 94 -6.09 -12.19 17.23
CA LEU A 94 -5.83 -11.46 15.99
C LEU A 94 -5.41 -12.43 14.89
N ASP A 95 -5.67 -12.12 13.63
CA ASP A 95 -5.04 -12.77 12.49
C ASP A 95 -3.62 -12.22 12.32
N PRO A 96 -2.55 -13.02 12.55
CA PRO A 96 -1.17 -12.60 12.32
C PRO A 96 -0.90 -11.87 11.00
N LEU A 97 -1.61 -12.21 9.92
CA LEU A 97 -1.41 -11.52 8.64
C LEU A 97 -1.87 -10.07 8.72
N LEU A 98 -3.08 -9.83 9.23
CA LEU A 98 -3.68 -8.50 9.30
C LEU A 98 -3.00 -7.65 10.39
N ALA A 99 -2.66 -8.27 11.51
CA ALA A 99 -1.97 -7.62 12.62
C ALA A 99 -0.66 -6.94 12.21
N VAL A 100 0.20 -7.62 11.42
CA VAL A 100 1.52 -7.10 11.03
C VAL A 100 1.52 -6.27 9.74
N THR A 101 0.39 -6.20 9.04
CA THR A 101 0.30 -5.51 7.74
C THR A 101 -0.52 -4.23 7.83
N ILE A 102 -1.74 -4.28 8.37
CA ILE A 102 -2.69 -3.15 8.25
C ILE A 102 -3.49 -2.83 9.52
N SER A 103 -3.83 -3.80 10.36
CA SER A 103 -4.74 -3.56 11.50
C SER A 103 -4.15 -2.59 12.52
N GLU A 104 -2.86 -2.69 12.82
CA GLU A 104 -2.18 -1.76 13.74
C GLU A 104 -2.12 -0.34 13.17
N ALA A 105 -1.84 -0.20 11.88
CA ALA A 105 -1.81 1.09 11.22
C ALA A 105 -3.20 1.73 11.21
N LEU A 106 -4.25 0.95 10.91
CA LEU A 106 -5.65 1.43 10.94
C LEU A 106 -6.09 1.83 12.35
N ALA A 107 -5.84 0.97 13.33
CA ALA A 107 -6.15 1.25 14.73
C ALA A 107 -5.48 2.54 15.21
N THR A 108 -4.17 2.67 14.97
CA THR A 108 -3.39 3.84 15.39
C THR A 108 -3.84 5.11 14.65
N SER A 109 -4.04 5.04 13.33
CA SER A 109 -4.44 6.19 12.52
C SER A 109 -5.78 6.78 12.98
N TYR A 110 -6.79 5.91 13.13
CA TYR A 110 -8.13 6.34 13.53
C TYR A 110 -8.25 6.68 15.01
N LEU A 111 -7.42 6.08 15.87
CA LEU A 111 -7.30 6.48 17.27
C LEU A 111 -6.75 7.91 17.38
N LEU A 112 -5.64 8.22 16.67
CA LEU A 112 -5.03 9.54 16.70
C LEU A 112 -5.94 10.63 16.12
N ALA A 113 -6.67 10.33 15.04
CA ALA A 113 -7.65 11.25 14.48
C ALA A 113 -8.89 11.48 15.38
N GLY A 114 -9.19 10.55 16.29
CA GLY A 114 -10.26 10.68 17.27
C GLY A 114 -9.91 11.57 18.47
N THR A 115 -8.63 11.89 18.68
CA THR A 115 -8.20 12.74 19.79
C THR A 115 -8.61 14.20 19.56
N VAL A 116 -9.27 14.81 20.55
CA VAL A 116 -9.91 16.13 20.43
C VAL A 116 -8.90 17.20 20.01
N GLY A 117 -9.06 17.72 18.78
CA GLY A 117 -8.31 18.88 18.27
C GLY A 117 -7.40 18.61 17.07
N THR A 118 -7.29 17.36 16.59
CA THR A 118 -6.48 17.03 15.41
C THR A 118 -7.36 16.87 14.16
N ASN A 119 -7.19 17.74 13.16
CA ASN A 119 -7.70 17.50 11.80
C ASN A 119 -6.69 16.61 11.04
N LEU A 120 -6.44 15.40 11.57
CA LEU A 120 -5.47 14.49 10.99
C LEU A 120 -6.11 13.71 9.84
N THR A 121 -5.48 13.73 8.68
CA THR A 121 -5.82 12.83 7.57
C THR A 121 -5.54 11.39 8.01
N THR A 122 -6.52 10.48 7.87
CA THR A 122 -6.37 9.08 8.32
C THR A 122 -5.78 8.16 7.25
N LEU A 123 -6.11 8.40 5.98
CA LEU A 123 -5.72 7.59 4.83
C LEU A 123 -5.17 8.47 3.71
N GLY A 124 -4.19 7.94 2.97
CA GLY A 124 -3.48 8.64 1.92
C GLY A 124 -2.49 9.68 2.45
N PRO A 125 -1.98 10.61 1.64
CA PRO A 125 -2.19 10.71 0.21
C PRO A 125 -1.34 9.70 -0.58
N ASP A 126 -1.58 9.68 -1.89
CA ASP A 126 -0.62 9.22 -2.89
C ASP A 126 0.49 10.26 -3.11
N GLY A 127 1.44 9.94 -3.99
CA GLY A 127 2.59 10.76 -4.29
C GLY A 127 3.04 10.67 -5.75
N CYS A 128 4.11 11.41 -6.03
CA CYS A 128 4.71 11.53 -7.34
C CYS A 128 6.13 11.01 -7.33
N TRP A 129 6.50 10.33 -8.40
CA TRP A 129 7.88 10.04 -8.73
C TRP A 129 8.48 11.22 -9.51
N ASP A 130 9.77 11.45 -9.32
CA ASP A 130 10.54 12.46 -10.05
C ASP A 130 10.71 12.12 -11.54
N ASP A 131 10.78 10.83 -11.87
CA ASP A 131 10.85 10.35 -13.24
C ASP A 131 10.00 9.08 -13.44
N VAL A 132 9.38 8.95 -14.61
CA VAL A 132 8.47 7.83 -14.95
C VAL A 132 9.25 6.58 -15.36
N ASP A 133 10.37 6.75 -16.05
CA ASP A 133 11.18 5.68 -16.62
C ASP A 133 12.33 5.27 -15.66
N ALA A 134 12.82 6.21 -14.85
CA ALA A 134 13.90 6.01 -13.87
C ALA A 134 13.58 6.65 -12.49
N PRO A 135 12.50 6.21 -11.80
CA PRO A 135 12.08 6.78 -10.53
C PRO A 135 13.17 6.65 -9.46
N GLN A 136 13.47 7.74 -8.75
CA GLN A 136 14.42 7.77 -7.62
C GLN A 136 13.81 8.40 -6.37
N ASN A 137 13.04 9.46 -6.52
CA ASN A 137 12.48 10.23 -5.41
C ASN A 137 10.96 10.20 -5.45
N TYR A 138 10.35 9.75 -4.35
CA TYR A 138 8.91 9.74 -4.16
C TYR A 138 8.48 10.85 -3.20
N THR A 139 7.60 11.74 -3.66
CA THR A 139 7.13 12.90 -2.89
C THR A 139 5.62 12.85 -2.72
N LEU A 140 5.12 12.95 -1.49
CA LEU A 140 3.69 12.96 -1.21
C LEU A 140 3.00 14.21 -1.77
N LEU A 141 1.79 14.04 -2.30
CA LEU A 141 0.97 15.13 -2.87
C LEU A 141 0.27 16.00 -1.83
N ALA A 142 0.18 15.51 -0.60
CA ALA A 142 -0.42 16.21 0.53
C ALA A 142 0.39 15.93 1.81
N PRO A 143 0.08 16.57 2.94
CA PRO A 143 0.70 16.22 4.22
C PRO A 143 0.60 14.72 4.51
N THR A 144 1.64 14.19 5.14
CA THR A 144 1.71 12.76 5.48
C THR A 144 0.55 12.35 6.40
N SER A 145 0.03 11.14 6.19
CA SER A 145 -0.80 10.45 7.17
C SER A 145 -0.05 9.23 7.72
N PRO A 146 -0.57 8.60 8.78
CA PRO A 146 -0.06 7.30 9.23
C PRO A 146 -0.20 6.18 8.19
N ILE A 147 -1.11 6.30 7.22
CA ILE A 147 -1.34 5.31 6.14
C ILE A 147 -1.35 6.00 4.77
N PRO A 148 -0.17 6.36 4.21
CA PRO A 148 -0.10 6.80 2.82
C PRO A 148 -0.53 5.68 1.87
N ASP A 149 -0.97 6.01 0.65
CA ASP A 149 -1.46 5.02 -0.33
C ASP A 149 -0.45 3.90 -0.59
N ALA A 150 0.85 4.25 -0.61
CA ALA A 150 1.94 3.29 -0.76
C ALA A 150 1.96 2.25 0.38
N LEU A 151 1.71 2.66 1.62
CA LEU A 151 1.64 1.74 2.75
C LEU A 151 0.44 0.83 2.63
N ALA A 152 -0.73 1.38 2.29
CA ALA A 152 -1.96 0.60 2.08
C ALA A 152 -1.79 -0.46 0.98
N ASN A 153 -1.19 -0.08 -0.16
CA ASN A 153 -0.90 -1.00 -1.26
C ASN A 153 0.05 -2.13 -0.83
N GLY A 154 1.14 -1.79 -0.13
CA GLY A 154 2.11 -2.78 0.36
C GLY A 154 1.50 -3.73 1.39
N ALA A 155 0.61 -3.23 2.24
CA ALA A 155 -0.09 -4.03 3.25
C ALA A 155 -1.08 -5.00 2.61
N MET A 156 -1.90 -4.55 1.65
CA MET A 156 -2.81 -5.44 0.91
C MET A 156 -2.03 -6.55 0.19
N ASP A 157 -0.93 -6.21 -0.49
CA ASP A 157 -0.08 -7.19 -1.17
C ASP A 157 0.57 -8.18 -0.20
N GLY A 158 0.99 -7.71 0.98
CA GLY A 158 1.51 -8.55 2.05
C GLY A 158 0.49 -9.57 2.56
N VAL A 159 -0.75 -9.15 2.75
CA VAL A 159 -1.86 -10.04 3.14
C VAL A 159 -2.12 -11.09 2.06
N LEU A 160 -2.22 -10.68 0.80
CA LEU A 160 -2.51 -11.59 -0.32
C LEU A 160 -1.40 -12.61 -0.55
N LEU A 161 -0.14 -12.15 -0.63
CA LEU A 161 1.00 -13.04 -0.82
C LEU A 161 1.24 -13.92 0.40
N GLY A 162 1.05 -13.39 1.61
CA GLY A 162 1.14 -14.17 2.84
C GLY A 162 0.08 -15.27 2.92
N ALA A 163 -1.17 -14.96 2.57
CA ALA A 163 -2.26 -15.94 2.51
C ALA A 163 -2.02 -17.03 1.45
N HIS A 164 -1.46 -16.66 0.29
CA HIS A 164 -1.05 -17.61 -0.74
C HIS A 164 0.06 -18.54 -0.26
N LEU A 165 1.14 -17.98 0.31
CA LEU A 165 2.28 -18.76 0.80
C LEU A 165 1.95 -19.67 1.99
N ALA A 166 0.93 -19.33 2.78
CA ALA A 166 0.46 -20.19 3.87
C ALA A 166 -0.10 -21.54 3.38
N GLN A 167 -0.56 -21.62 2.12
CA GLN A 167 -1.13 -22.84 1.54
C GLN A 167 -0.06 -23.77 0.93
N GLY A 168 1.08 -23.20 0.50
CA GLY A 168 2.14 -23.91 -0.21
C GLY A 168 1.71 -24.49 -1.58
N PRO A 169 2.65 -25.05 -2.36
CA PRO A 169 4.11 -24.98 -2.18
C PRO A 169 4.65 -23.56 -2.41
N ASN A 170 5.80 -23.25 -1.82
CA ASN A 170 6.36 -21.90 -1.80
C ASN A 170 7.49 -21.74 -2.83
N PRO A 171 7.31 -20.98 -3.92
CA PRO A 171 8.36 -20.73 -4.90
C PRO A 171 9.43 -19.76 -4.36
N PRO A 172 10.60 -19.65 -5.02
CA PRO A 172 11.56 -18.60 -4.72
C PRO A 172 10.90 -17.21 -4.77
N LEU A 173 11.25 -16.32 -3.84
CA LEU A 173 10.62 -15.00 -3.73
C LEU A 173 10.67 -14.19 -5.04
N ALA A 174 11.78 -14.25 -5.77
CA ALA A 174 11.90 -13.56 -7.06
C ALA A 174 10.91 -14.06 -8.11
N GLU A 175 10.58 -15.36 -8.11
CA GLU A 175 9.56 -15.92 -8.98
C GLU A 175 8.16 -15.51 -8.54
N LEU A 176 7.86 -15.57 -7.24
CA LEU A 176 6.59 -15.11 -6.69
C LEU A 176 6.29 -13.66 -7.09
N LEU A 177 7.22 -12.74 -6.83
CA LEU A 177 7.04 -11.32 -7.11
C LEU A 177 6.95 -11.04 -8.62
N ARG A 178 7.71 -11.78 -9.44
CA ARG A 178 7.65 -11.67 -10.91
C ARG A 178 6.30 -12.12 -11.46
N VAL A 179 5.67 -13.15 -10.87
CA VAL A 179 4.32 -13.58 -11.27
C VAL A 179 3.28 -12.59 -10.76
N TYR A 180 3.39 -12.13 -9.51
CA TYR A 180 2.41 -11.24 -8.90
C TYR A 180 2.36 -9.85 -9.54
N TYR A 181 3.52 -9.22 -9.76
CA TYR A 181 3.62 -7.89 -10.37
C TYR A 181 3.85 -7.95 -11.89
N GLY A 182 4.01 -9.14 -12.47
CA GLY A 182 4.27 -9.32 -13.88
C GLY A 182 3.08 -8.91 -14.74
N THR A 183 3.33 -8.01 -15.69
CA THR A 183 2.35 -7.56 -16.69
C THR A 183 2.51 -8.28 -18.04
N GLY A 184 3.25 -9.40 -18.08
CA GLY A 184 3.57 -10.16 -19.28
C GLY A 184 2.49 -11.17 -19.69
N ALA A 185 2.54 -11.63 -20.95
CA ALA A 185 1.57 -12.50 -21.63
C ALA A 185 1.34 -13.91 -21.04
N GLY A 186 1.85 -14.20 -19.83
CA GLY A 186 1.75 -15.50 -19.17
C GLY A 186 0.89 -15.54 -17.91
N THR A 187 0.48 -14.38 -17.39
CA THR A 187 -0.65 -14.24 -16.46
C THR A 187 -1.83 -13.76 -17.29
N GLU A 188 -3.04 -14.26 -17.03
CA GLU A 188 -4.24 -14.02 -17.84
C GLU A 188 -4.23 -12.64 -18.51
N LEU A 189 -4.14 -12.63 -19.85
CA LEU A 189 -4.17 -11.41 -20.67
C LEU A 189 -5.22 -10.44 -20.10
N GLY A 190 -4.76 -9.31 -19.53
CA GLY A 190 -5.64 -8.26 -19.00
C GLY A 190 -5.77 -8.15 -17.48
N ARG A 191 -5.10 -8.98 -16.67
CA ARG A 191 -5.10 -8.81 -15.21
C ARG A 191 -4.12 -7.70 -14.78
N VAL A 192 -4.63 -6.48 -14.56
CA VAL A 192 -3.85 -5.38 -13.96
C VAL A 192 -3.65 -5.68 -12.47
N PRO A 193 -2.40 -5.77 -11.96
CA PRO A 193 -2.12 -6.13 -10.56
C PRO A 193 -2.87 -5.26 -9.55
N SER A 194 -2.91 -3.94 -9.73
CA SER A 194 -3.63 -3.02 -8.84
C SER A 194 -5.13 -3.31 -8.73
N SER A 195 -5.82 -3.61 -9.83
CA SER A 195 -7.25 -3.96 -9.78
C SER A 195 -7.46 -5.33 -9.10
N ALA A 196 -6.57 -6.28 -9.38
CA ALA A 196 -6.63 -7.60 -8.76
C ALA A 196 -6.37 -7.55 -7.25
N ARG A 197 -5.35 -6.80 -6.81
CA ARG A 197 -5.03 -6.52 -5.39
C ARG A 197 -6.29 -6.10 -4.63
N ARG A 198 -6.95 -5.05 -5.11
CA ARG A 198 -8.12 -4.46 -4.44
C ARG A 198 -9.28 -5.46 -4.33
N ARG A 199 -9.63 -6.10 -5.44
CA ARG A 199 -10.71 -7.10 -5.50
C ARG A 199 -10.42 -8.31 -4.60
N GLU A 200 -9.21 -8.84 -4.65
CA GLU A 200 -8.84 -10.06 -3.92
C GLU A 200 -8.66 -9.80 -2.44
N PHE A 201 -8.13 -8.63 -2.06
CA PHE A 201 -8.09 -8.22 -0.66
C PHE A 201 -9.51 -8.09 -0.10
N GLY A 202 -10.41 -7.42 -0.84
CA GLY A 202 -11.82 -7.31 -0.48
C GLY A 202 -12.51 -8.66 -0.30
N ALA A 203 -12.25 -9.61 -1.20
CA ALA A 203 -12.81 -10.96 -1.12
C ALA A 203 -12.24 -11.80 0.04
N LEU A 204 -10.96 -11.62 0.38
CA LEU A 204 -10.28 -12.37 1.44
C LEU A 204 -10.61 -11.85 2.84
N VAL A 205 -10.75 -10.53 2.99
CA VAL A 205 -10.92 -9.89 4.29
C VAL A 205 -12.38 -9.49 4.51
N GLY A 206 -12.93 -8.62 3.65
CA GLY A 206 -14.28 -8.07 3.82
C GLY A 206 -14.42 -7.09 5.00
N ALA A 207 -15.54 -6.37 5.06
CA ALA A 207 -15.78 -5.31 6.05
C ALA A 207 -15.84 -5.81 7.48
N GLN A 208 -16.61 -6.87 7.72
CA GLN A 208 -16.80 -7.41 9.06
C GLN A 208 -15.48 -7.88 9.67
N LYS A 209 -14.70 -8.70 8.94
CA LYS A 209 -13.41 -9.19 9.45
C LYS A 209 -12.45 -8.03 9.72
N LEU A 210 -12.38 -7.04 8.81
CA LEU A 210 -11.50 -5.90 9.01
C LEU A 210 -11.90 -5.08 10.25
N GLU A 211 -13.21 -4.86 10.48
CA GLU A 211 -13.71 -4.21 11.71
C GLU A 211 -13.29 -4.99 12.96
N GLU A 212 -13.53 -6.31 12.98
CA GLU A 212 -13.18 -7.18 14.10
C GLU A 212 -11.67 -7.14 14.41
N GLU A 213 -10.81 -7.17 13.39
CA GLU A 213 -9.35 -7.14 13.54
C GLU A 213 -8.83 -5.77 14.00
N VAL A 214 -9.44 -4.67 13.55
CA VAL A 214 -9.08 -3.33 14.03
C VAL A 214 -9.53 -3.14 15.48
N VAL A 215 -10.72 -3.62 15.86
CA VAL A 215 -11.21 -3.58 17.25
C VAL A 215 -10.31 -4.42 18.16
N ALA A 216 -9.98 -5.65 17.75
CA ALA A 216 -9.07 -6.51 18.50
C ALA A 216 -7.69 -5.85 18.68
N MET A 217 -7.20 -5.17 17.64
CA MET A 217 -5.93 -4.46 17.70
C MET A 217 -5.97 -3.26 18.66
N LEU A 218 -7.07 -2.51 18.70
CA LEU A 218 -7.25 -1.43 19.68
C LEU A 218 -7.18 -1.93 21.13
N GLU A 219 -7.74 -3.11 21.42
CA GLU A 219 -7.63 -3.72 22.75
C GLU A 219 -6.21 -4.19 23.07
N VAL A 220 -5.45 -4.67 22.07
CA VAL A 220 -4.02 -4.96 22.23
C VAL A 220 -3.22 -3.68 22.51
N LEU A 221 -3.48 -2.60 21.76
CA LEU A 221 -2.82 -1.31 21.99
C LEU A 221 -3.17 -0.70 23.35
N ARG A 222 -4.33 -1.03 23.91
CA ARG A 222 -4.78 -0.54 25.22
C ARG A 222 -3.91 -1.00 26.38
N VAL A 223 -3.30 -2.19 26.26
CA VAL A 223 -2.43 -2.76 27.30
C VAL A 223 -0.95 -2.52 27.02
N MET A 224 -0.62 -1.81 25.95
CA MET A 224 0.77 -1.48 25.60
C MET A 224 1.21 -0.16 26.23
N PRO A 225 2.39 -0.10 26.89
CA PRO A 225 2.86 1.10 27.58
C PRO A 225 2.93 2.36 26.72
N THR A 226 3.17 2.22 25.42
CA THR A 226 3.30 3.34 24.47
C THR A 226 1.97 3.95 24.04
N THR A 227 0.86 3.22 24.17
CA THR A 227 -0.45 3.60 23.60
C THR A 227 -1.59 3.54 24.62
N GLN A 228 -1.32 3.02 25.82
CA GLN A 228 -2.31 2.88 26.89
C GLN A 228 -2.99 4.21 27.24
N GLU A 229 -2.24 5.30 27.35
CA GLU A 229 -2.78 6.63 27.71
C GLU A 229 -3.78 7.17 26.67
N LEU A 230 -3.60 6.82 25.39
CA LEU A 230 -4.51 7.26 24.31
C LEU A 230 -5.88 6.59 24.39
N LEU A 231 -5.96 5.42 25.03
CA LEU A 231 -7.17 4.60 25.14
C LEU A 231 -7.76 4.63 26.57
N GLU A 232 -7.16 5.40 27.48
CA GLU A 232 -7.62 5.49 28.86
C GLU A 232 -9.02 6.13 28.92
N GLY A 233 -9.95 5.48 29.61
CA GLY A 233 -11.33 5.98 29.77
C GLY A 233 -12.26 5.79 28.55
N MET A 234 -11.76 5.32 27.40
CA MET A 234 -12.61 5.08 26.22
C MET A 234 -13.58 3.91 26.42
N GLY A 235 -14.86 4.10 26.09
CA GLY A 235 -15.87 3.05 26.21
C GLY A 235 -15.75 1.98 25.11
N GLN A 236 -16.30 0.79 25.34
CA GLN A 236 -16.31 -0.28 24.34
C GLN A 236 -17.05 0.13 23.05
N GLU A 237 -18.15 0.87 23.16
CA GLU A 237 -18.89 1.38 22.00
C GLU A 237 -18.07 2.34 21.14
N GLU A 238 -17.20 3.14 21.78
CA GLU A 238 -16.31 4.08 21.10
C GLU A 238 -15.21 3.33 20.34
N VAL A 239 -14.58 2.33 20.96
CA VAL A 239 -13.59 1.45 20.34
C VAL A 239 -14.19 0.74 19.12
N VAL A 240 -15.39 0.16 19.26
CA VAL A 240 -16.11 -0.45 18.14
C VAL A 240 -16.44 0.58 17.06
N GLY A 241 -16.83 1.79 17.44
CA GLY A 241 -17.09 2.89 16.51
C GLY A 241 -15.85 3.29 15.69
N ILE A 242 -14.66 3.29 16.31
CA ILE A 242 -13.38 3.54 15.62
C ILE A 242 -13.09 2.42 14.63
N GLY A 243 -13.17 1.15 15.07
CA GLY A 243 -12.92 0.00 14.19
C GLY A 243 -13.85 -0.03 12.97
N ARG A 244 -15.14 0.25 13.16
CA ARG A 244 -16.12 0.34 12.08
C ARG A 244 -15.78 1.43 11.07
N ARG A 245 -15.43 2.63 11.55
CA ARG A 245 -15.04 3.75 10.66
C ARG A 245 -13.78 3.41 9.87
N ALA A 246 -12.76 2.89 10.55
CA ALA A 246 -11.50 2.51 9.93
C ALA A 246 -11.70 1.46 8.82
N ALA A 247 -12.47 0.40 9.10
CA ALA A 247 -12.74 -0.65 8.13
C ALA A 247 -13.58 -0.14 6.95
N LYS A 248 -14.63 0.64 7.22
CA LYS A 248 -15.47 1.22 6.16
C LYS A 248 -14.66 2.11 5.23
N ASP A 249 -13.96 3.10 5.76
CA ASP A 249 -13.21 4.08 4.98
C ASP A 249 -12.08 3.41 4.19
N PHE A 250 -11.38 2.43 4.79
CA PHE A 250 -10.32 1.69 4.10
C PHE A 250 -10.87 0.90 2.90
N LEU A 251 -12.00 0.22 3.07
CA LEU A 251 -12.61 -0.55 1.97
C LEU A 251 -13.20 0.36 0.89
N GLU A 252 -13.80 1.49 1.26
CA GLU A 252 -14.29 2.47 0.29
C GLU A 252 -13.15 3.00 -0.59
N VAL A 253 -12.03 3.40 0.02
CA VAL A 253 -10.87 3.98 -0.69
C VAL A 253 -10.05 2.93 -1.44
N TYR A 254 -9.81 1.76 -0.84
CA TYR A 254 -8.84 0.78 -1.34
C TYR A 254 -9.45 -0.49 -1.95
N VAL A 255 -10.75 -0.73 -1.82
CA VAL A 255 -11.42 -1.91 -2.41
C VAL A 255 -12.49 -1.52 -3.42
N GLU A 256 -13.38 -0.58 -3.07
CA GLU A 256 -14.48 -0.17 -3.94
C GLU A 256 -14.00 0.75 -5.06
N CYS A 257 -13.16 1.73 -4.74
CA CYS A 257 -12.61 2.65 -5.74
C CYS A 257 -11.48 2.00 -6.57
N PRO A 258 -11.43 2.23 -7.89
CA PRO A 258 -10.31 1.79 -8.72
C PRO A 258 -9.03 2.55 -8.37
N ALA A 259 -7.87 1.93 -8.59
CA ALA A 259 -6.59 2.64 -8.50
C ALA A 259 -6.48 3.67 -9.63
N ILE A 260 -6.43 4.96 -9.26
CA ILE A 260 -6.27 6.07 -10.21
C ILE A 260 -4.79 6.44 -10.29
N ILE A 261 -4.22 6.42 -11.49
CA ILE A 261 -2.84 6.87 -11.72
C ILE A 261 -2.85 8.38 -11.93
N SER A 262 -2.29 9.11 -10.96
CA SER A 262 -2.33 10.57 -10.96
C SER A 262 -1.54 11.18 -12.13
N ARG A 263 -1.83 12.46 -12.43
CA ARG A 263 -1.16 13.23 -13.47
C ARG A 263 0.37 13.21 -13.36
N CYS A 264 0.89 13.45 -12.16
CA CYS A 264 2.33 13.48 -11.96
C CYS A 264 2.94 12.09 -12.16
N THR A 265 2.24 11.03 -11.73
CA THR A 265 2.73 9.65 -11.85
C THR A 265 2.99 9.26 -13.29
N TRP A 266 2.11 9.60 -14.24
CA TRP A 266 2.35 9.31 -15.67
C TRP A 266 3.15 10.38 -16.41
N GLY A 267 3.66 11.41 -15.72
CA GLY A 267 4.49 12.47 -16.29
C GLY A 267 3.69 13.47 -17.13
N ALA A 268 2.49 13.83 -16.69
CA ALA A 268 1.68 14.85 -17.33
C ALA A 268 2.39 16.21 -17.33
N ARG A 269 2.30 16.91 -18.46
CA ARG A 269 2.58 18.34 -18.48
C ARG A 269 1.51 19.12 -17.69
N PRO A 270 1.85 20.31 -17.17
CA PRO A 270 0.86 21.20 -16.57
C PRO A 270 -0.27 21.57 -17.54
N TYR A 271 -1.45 21.82 -16.98
CA TYR A 271 -2.54 22.49 -17.68
C TYR A 271 -2.09 23.89 -18.15
N ARG A 272 -2.48 24.33 -19.35
CA ARG A 272 -2.20 25.70 -19.84
C ARG A 272 -3.32 26.65 -19.42
N GLY A 273 -3.00 27.67 -18.63
CA GLY A 273 -3.99 28.63 -18.16
C GLY A 273 -4.68 28.18 -16.86
N THR A 274 -5.97 28.44 -16.72
CA THR A 274 -6.75 28.12 -15.51
C THR A 274 -7.90 27.18 -15.87
N PRO A 275 -7.98 25.99 -15.23
CA PRO A 275 -9.06 25.05 -15.53
C PRO A 275 -10.41 25.60 -15.07
N THR A 276 -11.45 25.33 -15.85
CA THR A 276 -12.83 25.58 -15.42
C THR A 276 -13.25 24.45 -14.49
N LEU A 277 -13.60 24.78 -13.24
CA LEU A 277 -14.06 23.79 -12.27
C LEU A 277 -15.47 23.29 -12.60
N LEU A 278 -15.66 21.98 -12.57
CA LEU A 278 -16.97 21.38 -12.77
C LEU A 278 -17.84 21.55 -11.51
N THR A 279 -19.14 21.73 -11.72
CA THR A 279 -20.12 21.72 -10.61
C THR A 279 -20.55 20.29 -10.34
N LEU A 280 -20.34 19.83 -9.11
CA LEU A 280 -20.70 18.47 -8.66
C LEU A 280 -22.13 18.45 -8.05
N PRO A 281 -22.87 17.33 -8.14
CA PRO A 281 -22.52 16.08 -8.84
C PRO A 281 -22.71 16.20 -10.36
N LEU A 282 -21.92 15.42 -11.12
CA LEU A 282 -22.04 15.35 -12.58
C LEU A 282 -23.29 14.54 -12.98
N ALA A 283 -24.07 15.04 -13.94
CA ALA A 283 -25.31 14.41 -14.40
C ALA A 283 -25.12 13.41 -15.57
N SER A 284 -23.93 13.34 -16.16
CA SER A 284 -23.68 12.53 -17.36
C SER A 284 -22.24 12.02 -17.40
N VAL A 285 -22.06 10.81 -17.93
CA VAL A 285 -20.76 10.18 -18.21
C VAL A 285 -20.70 9.87 -19.70
N TYR A 286 -19.63 10.32 -20.37
CA TYR A 286 -19.41 10.10 -21.79
C TYR A 286 -18.27 9.10 -21.98
N ILE A 287 -18.52 8.02 -22.71
CA ILE A 287 -17.55 6.95 -22.95
C ILE A 287 -16.91 7.17 -24.31
N HIS A 288 -15.58 7.29 -24.33
CA HIS A 288 -14.77 7.50 -25.53
C HIS A 288 -13.70 6.41 -25.68
N HIS A 289 -13.28 6.14 -26.91
CA HIS A 289 -12.03 5.44 -27.22
C HIS A 289 -11.00 6.46 -27.72
N THR A 290 -9.70 6.17 -27.57
CA THR A 290 -8.64 7.17 -27.80
C THR A 290 -8.26 7.40 -29.27
N PHE A 291 -8.74 6.61 -30.23
CA PHE A 291 -8.37 6.57 -31.67
C PHE A 291 -6.85 6.54 -31.95
N GLU A 292 -6.09 7.56 -31.58
CA GLU A 292 -4.63 7.63 -31.58
C GLU A 292 -4.11 7.93 -30.16
N PRO A 293 -3.25 7.09 -29.56
CA PRO A 293 -2.69 5.86 -30.12
C PRO A 293 -3.74 4.74 -30.24
N SER A 294 -3.71 4.02 -31.37
CA SER A 294 -4.71 3.02 -31.75
C SER A 294 -4.47 1.65 -31.11
N ALA A 295 -3.22 1.35 -30.75
CA ALA A 295 -2.87 0.12 -30.06
C ALA A 295 -3.13 0.24 -28.56
N PRO A 296 -3.79 -0.75 -27.92
CA PRO A 296 -3.94 -0.76 -26.47
C PRO A 296 -2.56 -0.88 -25.79
N CYS A 297 -2.43 -0.22 -24.65
CA CYS A 297 -1.28 -0.37 -23.76
C CYS A 297 -1.61 -1.38 -22.65
N ALA A 298 -0.62 -2.14 -22.18
CA ALA A 298 -0.82 -3.23 -21.22
C ALA A 298 0.08 -3.16 -19.97
N ASN A 299 0.97 -2.17 -19.91
CA ASN A 299 1.82 -1.91 -18.74
C ASN A 299 1.98 -0.40 -18.55
N PHE A 300 2.35 -0.02 -17.33
CA PHE A 300 2.44 1.39 -16.94
C PHE A 300 3.32 2.21 -17.87
N THR A 301 4.53 1.77 -18.18
CA THR A 301 5.46 2.51 -19.06
C THR A 301 4.84 2.77 -20.44
N SER A 302 4.20 1.77 -21.05
CA SER A 302 3.52 1.91 -22.34
C SER A 302 2.29 2.83 -22.25
N CYS A 303 1.49 2.72 -21.19
CA CYS A 303 0.31 3.54 -20.98
C CYS A 303 0.65 5.00 -20.67
N ALA A 304 1.64 5.24 -19.81
CA ALA A 304 2.12 6.58 -19.51
C ALA A 304 2.67 7.27 -20.76
N ARG A 305 3.42 6.55 -21.61
CA ARG A 305 3.87 7.05 -22.92
C ARG A 305 2.69 7.40 -23.84
N ALA A 306 1.68 6.54 -23.90
CA ALA A 306 0.46 6.79 -24.68
C ALA A 306 -0.28 8.06 -24.20
N MET A 307 -0.47 8.20 -22.89
CA MET A 307 -1.07 9.39 -22.27
C MET A 307 -0.29 10.66 -22.60
N ARG A 308 1.04 10.65 -22.47
CA ARG A 308 1.90 11.78 -22.84
C ARG A 308 1.83 12.12 -24.33
N SER A 309 1.75 11.11 -25.20
CA SER A 309 1.59 11.32 -26.65
C SER A 309 0.26 12.03 -26.96
N MET A 310 -0.85 11.55 -26.36
CA MET A 310 -2.16 12.18 -26.52
C MET A 310 -2.19 13.62 -26.00
N GLN A 311 -1.65 13.85 -24.81
CA GLN A 311 -1.55 15.19 -24.23
C GLN A 311 -0.75 16.12 -25.15
N SER A 312 0.36 15.64 -25.70
CA SER A 312 1.20 16.39 -26.64
C SER A 312 0.42 16.81 -27.88
N PHE A 313 -0.33 15.88 -28.47
CA PHE A 313 -1.16 16.18 -29.63
C PHE A 313 -2.27 17.20 -29.31
N HIS A 314 -2.98 17.02 -28.20
CA HIS A 314 -4.04 17.94 -27.78
C HIS A 314 -3.50 19.35 -27.50
N GLN A 315 -2.40 19.47 -26.75
CA GLN A 315 -1.83 20.76 -26.42
C GLN A 315 -1.11 21.41 -27.61
N ASP A 316 -0.22 20.69 -28.28
CA ASP A 316 0.71 21.30 -29.25
C ASP A 316 0.10 21.40 -30.65
N ALA A 317 -0.69 20.42 -31.08
CA ALA A 317 -1.27 20.41 -32.43
C ALA A 317 -2.69 21.00 -32.47
N ARG A 318 -3.53 20.72 -31.45
CA ARG A 318 -4.90 21.26 -31.40
C ARG A 318 -5.03 22.58 -30.63
N GLY A 319 -3.97 22.99 -29.92
CA GLY A 319 -3.98 24.22 -29.12
C GLY A 319 -4.90 24.14 -27.90
N TRP A 320 -5.24 22.95 -27.42
CA TRP A 320 -6.04 22.78 -26.20
C TRP A 320 -5.20 23.07 -24.96
N ASP A 321 -5.86 23.35 -23.85
CA ASP A 321 -5.17 23.65 -22.61
C ASP A 321 -4.57 22.39 -21.95
N ASP A 322 -5.11 21.21 -22.26
CA ASP A 322 -4.69 19.93 -21.69
C ASP A 322 -5.17 18.73 -22.55
N ILE A 323 -4.92 17.51 -22.08
CA ILE A 323 -5.57 16.31 -22.59
C ILE A 323 -7.11 16.41 -22.44
N GLY A 324 -7.85 16.07 -23.49
CA GLY A 324 -9.30 16.30 -23.54
C GLY A 324 -10.18 15.28 -22.80
N TYR A 325 -9.58 14.32 -22.09
CA TYR A 325 -10.27 13.31 -21.28
C TYR A 325 -9.55 13.17 -19.94
#